data_AF-A0A7K3IWT2-F1
#
_entry.id   AF-A0A7K3IWT2-F1
#
_cell.length_a   1.000
_cell.length_b   1.000
_cell.length_c   1.000
_cell.angle_alpha   90.00
_cell.angle_beta   90.00
_cell.angle_gamma   90.00
#
_symmetry.space_group_name_H-M   'P 1'
#
loop_
_entity.id
_entity.type
_entity.pdbx_description
1 polymer ?
#
loop_
_entity_poly.entity_id
_entity_poly.type
_entity_poly.pdbx_seq_one_letter_code
_entity_poly.pdbx_strand_id
1 'polypeptide(L)'
;MRRSILTGLLIVFLLPSCNKDNGVDTSGIATINNNLLLNQQTQNYYLYGFLFSKGELVSSESVPPPDIIVDTDGTKLSLEANNLQNSFFLVDEYVSESLAKNAFNSLTSATVSQWAGSATPLRTNQIWLFRSGTERYAKIRIISTTLDNTKNPDFAECTFQWVYQPDGSLTFPGK
;
A
#
# COMPACT_ATOMS: atom_id res chain seq x y z
N MET A 1 -61.43 18.02 43.21
CA MET A 1 -60.24 17.13 43.07
C MET A 1 -59.23 17.82 42.18
N ARG A 2 -58.04 18.14 42.72
CA ARG A 2 -56.92 18.77 41.99
C ARG A 2 -56.33 17.78 40.97
N ARG A 3 -56.09 18.22 39.75
CA ARG A 3 -55.25 17.49 38.78
C ARG A 3 -54.25 18.48 38.18
N SER A 4 -53.04 18.47 38.71
CA SER A 4 -51.88 19.16 38.16
C SER A 4 -51.43 18.42 36.90
N ILE A 5 -51.32 19.12 35.77
CA ILE A 5 -50.72 18.58 34.54
C ILE A 5 -49.26 19.04 34.54
N LEU A 6 -48.35 18.07 34.65
CA LEU A 6 -46.90 18.24 34.69
C LEU A 6 -46.40 18.46 33.26
N THR A 7 -45.85 19.64 32.96
CA THR A 7 -45.21 19.93 31.67
C THR A 7 -43.82 19.27 31.64
N GLY A 8 -43.67 18.19 30.87
CA GLY A 8 -42.40 17.51 30.66
C GLY A 8 -41.51 18.24 29.65
N LEU A 9 -40.38 18.76 30.12
CA LEU A 9 -39.33 19.38 29.30
C LEU A 9 -38.55 18.29 28.55
N LEU A 10 -38.71 18.22 27.23
CA LEU A 10 -37.99 17.27 26.38
C LEU A 10 -36.56 17.81 26.15
N ILE A 11 -35.60 17.26 26.88
CA ILE A 11 -34.17 17.56 26.70
C ILE A 11 -33.68 16.74 25.50
N VAL A 12 -33.47 17.42 24.36
CA VAL A 12 -32.85 16.84 23.17
C VAL A 12 -31.35 16.67 23.47
N PHE A 13 -30.94 15.43 23.70
CA PHE A 13 -29.53 15.05 23.75
C PHE A 13 -28.93 15.17 22.34
N LEU A 14 -28.20 16.26 22.08
CA LEU A 14 -27.28 16.34 20.96
C LEU A 14 -26.05 15.47 21.30
N LEU A 15 -26.09 14.20 20.90
CA LEU A 15 -24.90 13.36 20.90
C LEU A 15 -23.91 13.95 19.89
N PRO A 16 -22.63 14.17 20.24
CA PRO A 16 -21.63 14.50 19.25
C PRO A 16 -21.53 13.32 18.29
N SER A 17 -21.97 13.53 17.05
CA SER A 17 -21.70 12.62 15.94
C SER A 17 -20.19 12.63 15.73
N CYS A 18 -19.52 11.66 16.33
CA CYS A 18 -18.17 11.29 15.96
C CYS A 18 -18.30 10.61 14.59
N ASN A 19 -18.29 11.42 13.53
CA ASN A 19 -18.04 10.93 12.18
C ASN A 19 -16.62 10.35 12.20
N LYS A 20 -16.52 9.03 12.41
CA LYS A 20 -15.41 8.28 11.82
C LYS A 20 -15.60 8.45 10.32
N ASP A 21 -14.79 9.33 9.74
CA ASP A 21 -14.68 9.44 8.29
C ASP A 21 -14.52 8.02 7.75
N ASN A 22 -15.46 7.58 6.90
CA ASN A 22 -15.37 6.31 6.17
C ASN A 22 -14.33 6.44 5.03
N GLY A 23 -13.24 7.17 5.27
CA GLY A 23 -12.17 7.36 4.32
C GLY A 23 -11.39 6.06 4.16
N VAL A 24 -10.98 5.76 2.93
CA VAL A 24 -10.04 4.68 2.66
C VAL A 24 -8.73 4.99 3.40
N ASP A 25 -8.17 4.00 4.07
CA ASP A 25 -6.86 4.14 4.70
C ASP A 25 -5.83 4.58 3.65
N THR A 26 -5.12 5.67 3.93
CA THR A 26 -4.05 6.16 3.04
C THR A 26 -2.67 5.77 3.54
N SER A 27 -2.57 4.95 4.59
CA SER A 27 -1.30 4.42 5.05
C SER A 27 -1.48 3.12 5.82
N GLY A 28 -0.45 2.29 5.82
CA GLY A 28 -0.51 1.01 6.54
C GLY A 28 0.75 0.19 6.40
N ILE A 29 0.62 -1.08 6.75
CA ILE A 29 1.60 -2.14 6.50
C ILE A 29 0.87 -3.23 5.72
N ALA A 30 1.52 -3.78 4.71
CA ALA A 30 0.98 -4.88 3.92
C ALA A 30 2.08 -5.90 3.61
N THR A 31 1.67 -7.13 3.36
CA THR A 31 2.53 -8.22 2.91
C THR A 31 1.93 -8.81 1.63
N ILE A 32 2.74 -8.95 0.59
CA ILE A 32 2.36 -9.61 -0.66
C ILE A 32 3.38 -10.71 -0.99
N ASN A 33 2.93 -11.73 -1.73
CA ASN A 33 3.77 -12.83 -2.21
C ASN A 33 3.40 -13.22 -3.64
N ASN A 34 4.25 -14.03 -4.28
CA ASN A 34 4.05 -14.49 -5.66
C ASN A 34 3.34 -15.84 -5.77
N ASN A 35 2.57 -16.26 -4.75
CA ASN A 35 1.82 -17.52 -4.83
C ASN A 35 0.74 -17.43 -5.92
N LEU A 36 0.83 -18.33 -6.91
CA LEU A 36 -0.20 -18.49 -7.93
C LEU A 36 -1.35 -19.34 -7.40
N LEU A 37 -2.57 -18.87 -7.66
CA LEU A 37 -3.82 -19.54 -7.35
C LEU A 37 -4.56 -19.83 -8.65
N LEU A 38 -5.23 -20.98 -8.73
CA LEU A 38 -6.03 -21.36 -9.89
C LEU A 38 -7.47 -20.88 -9.71
N ASN A 39 -7.95 -20.00 -10.59
CA ASN A 39 -9.36 -19.68 -10.70
C ASN A 39 -10.09 -20.88 -11.34
N GLN A 40 -10.95 -21.55 -10.58
CA GLN A 40 -11.63 -22.77 -11.05
C GLN A 40 -12.67 -22.48 -12.14
N GLN A 41 -13.21 -21.26 -12.22
CA GLN A 41 -14.19 -20.90 -13.23
C GLN A 41 -13.52 -20.55 -14.57
N THR A 42 -12.44 -19.77 -14.55
CA THR A 42 -11.75 -19.30 -15.77
C THR A 42 -10.61 -20.22 -16.20
N GLN A 43 -10.15 -21.11 -15.31
CA GLN A 43 -8.95 -21.94 -15.48
C GLN A 43 -7.65 -21.14 -15.66
N ASN A 44 -7.64 -19.87 -15.23
CA ASN A 44 -6.45 -19.01 -15.25
C ASN A 44 -5.76 -18.99 -13.89
N TYR A 45 -4.43 -18.78 -13.92
CA TYR A 45 -3.67 -18.48 -12.71
C TYR A 45 -3.73 -16.99 -12.39
N TYR A 46 -3.89 -16.67 -11.10
CA TYR A 46 -3.87 -15.32 -10.58
C TYR A 46 -3.03 -15.26 -9.31
N LEU A 47 -2.64 -14.06 -8.90
CA LEU A 47 -1.98 -13.81 -7.63
C LEU A 47 -2.59 -12.60 -6.94
N TYR A 48 -2.21 -12.35 -5.69
CA TYR A 48 -2.60 -11.15 -4.97
C TYR A 48 -1.48 -10.12 -4.96
N GLY A 49 -1.81 -8.89 -5.36
CA GLY A 49 -0.96 -7.72 -5.22
C GLY A 49 -1.60 -6.68 -4.32
N PHE A 50 -1.03 -5.48 -4.28
CA PHE A 50 -1.52 -4.38 -3.46
C PHE A 50 -2.11 -3.25 -4.31
N LEU A 51 -3.27 -2.73 -3.91
CA LEU A 51 -3.94 -1.59 -4.54
C LEU A 51 -3.98 -0.41 -3.56
N PHE A 52 -3.16 0.61 -3.80
CA PHE A 52 -2.98 1.72 -2.86
C PHE A 52 -4.24 2.55 -2.68
N SER A 53 -5.02 2.72 -3.76
CA SER A 53 -6.27 3.49 -3.74
C SER A 53 -7.37 2.88 -2.88
N LYS A 54 -7.25 1.60 -2.49
CA LYS A 54 -8.15 0.91 -1.56
C LYS A 54 -7.47 0.49 -0.25
N GLY A 55 -6.15 0.56 -0.18
CA GLY A 55 -5.38 0.13 0.99
C GLY A 55 -5.46 -1.38 1.27
N GLU A 56 -5.73 -2.20 0.25
CA GLU A 56 -6.01 -3.63 0.41
C GLU A 56 -5.28 -4.50 -0.63
N LEU A 57 -5.19 -5.80 -0.32
CA LEU A 57 -4.75 -6.80 -1.29
C LEU A 57 -5.89 -7.11 -2.26
N VAL A 58 -5.59 -7.14 -3.54
CA VAL A 58 -6.56 -7.50 -4.59
C VAL A 58 -5.98 -8.53 -5.54
N SER A 59 -6.85 -9.35 -6.12
CA SER A 59 -6.45 -10.34 -7.12
C SER A 59 -6.01 -9.63 -8.41
N SER A 60 -5.05 -10.20 -9.13
CA SER A 60 -4.64 -9.75 -10.47
C SER A 60 -5.78 -9.79 -11.52
N GLU A 61 -6.89 -10.47 -11.22
CA GLU A 61 -8.11 -10.47 -12.04
C GLU A 61 -9.13 -9.39 -11.63
N SER A 62 -8.86 -8.62 -10.57
CA SER A 62 -9.78 -7.59 -10.08
C SER A 62 -9.81 -6.35 -10.99
N VAL A 63 -10.89 -5.57 -10.88
CA VAL A 63 -11.02 -4.26 -11.55
C VAL A 63 -11.30 -3.19 -10.48
N PRO A 64 -10.37 -2.25 -10.23
CA PRO A 64 -9.02 -2.19 -10.79
C PRO A 64 -8.12 -3.34 -10.29
N PRO A 65 -7.10 -3.74 -11.07
CA PRO A 65 -6.10 -4.72 -10.66
C PRO A 65 -5.16 -4.13 -9.58
N PRO A 66 -4.28 -4.94 -8.96
CA PRO A 66 -3.28 -4.40 -8.05
C PRO A 66 -2.35 -3.42 -8.76
N ASP A 67 -1.94 -2.38 -8.03
CA ASP A 67 -0.94 -1.42 -8.48
C ASP A 67 0.44 -2.06 -8.55
N ILE A 68 0.76 -2.88 -7.54
CA ILE A 68 2.04 -3.59 -7.42
C ILE A 68 1.86 -5.06 -7.09
N ILE A 69 2.76 -5.88 -7.61
CA ILE A 69 2.95 -7.28 -7.25
C ILE A 69 4.40 -7.49 -6.82
N VAL A 70 4.70 -8.61 -6.15
CA VAL A 70 6.08 -9.02 -5.89
C VAL A 70 6.44 -10.19 -6.81
N ASP A 71 7.66 -10.19 -7.31
CA ASP A 71 8.18 -11.26 -8.16
C ASP A 71 9.66 -11.56 -7.83
N THR A 72 10.21 -12.59 -8.46
CA THR A 72 11.62 -12.99 -8.34
C THR A 72 12.16 -13.58 -9.63
N ASP A 73 13.42 -13.26 -9.95
CA ASP A 73 14.20 -13.93 -11.02
C ASP A 73 14.95 -15.18 -10.53
N GLY A 74 14.69 -15.60 -9.29
CA GLY A 74 15.38 -16.70 -8.57
C GLY A 74 16.65 -16.27 -7.83
N THR A 75 17.12 -15.05 -8.07
CA THR A 75 18.29 -14.45 -7.39
C THR A 75 17.95 -13.17 -6.62
N LYS A 76 16.95 -12.43 -7.07
CA LYS A 76 16.54 -11.12 -6.53
C LYS A 76 15.03 -10.99 -6.55
N LEU A 77 14.51 -10.28 -5.56
CA LEU A 77 13.12 -9.84 -5.54
C LEU A 77 12.95 -8.53 -6.29
N SER A 78 11.75 -8.32 -6.82
CA SER A 78 11.30 -7.05 -7.35
C SER A 78 9.87 -6.72 -6.92
N LEU A 79 9.55 -5.42 -6.88
CA LEU A 79 8.16 -4.98 -7.04
C LEU A 79 7.94 -4.60 -8.51
N GLU A 80 6.85 -5.11 -9.08
CA GLU A 80 6.45 -4.88 -10.46
C GLU A 80 5.13 -4.14 -10.52
N ALA A 81 5.01 -3.23 -11.48
CA ALA A 81 3.80 -2.45 -11.71
C ALA A 81 3.05 -2.96 -12.94
N ASN A 82 1.74 -3.15 -12.83
CA ASN A 82 0.91 -3.61 -13.95
C ASN A 82 0.29 -2.44 -14.74
N ASN A 83 1.11 -1.49 -15.16
CA ASN A 83 0.66 -0.27 -15.85
C ASN A 83 1.48 0.09 -17.10
N LEU A 84 2.48 -0.73 -17.47
CA LEU A 84 3.41 -0.53 -18.59
C LEU A 84 4.21 0.78 -18.55
N GLN A 85 4.35 1.39 -17.36
CA GLN A 85 5.11 2.61 -17.14
C GLN A 85 6.29 2.35 -16.19
N ASN A 86 7.35 3.13 -16.35
CA ASN A 86 8.37 3.23 -15.32
C ASN A 86 7.75 3.84 -14.07
N SER A 87 7.60 3.02 -13.03
CA SER A 87 6.73 3.31 -11.89
C SER A 87 7.48 3.42 -10.57
N PHE A 88 8.77 3.12 -10.53
CA PHE A 88 9.52 3.04 -9.27
C PHE A 88 10.69 4.02 -9.22
N PHE A 89 10.98 4.56 -8.05
CA PHE A 89 12.16 5.38 -7.80
C PHE A 89 12.73 5.04 -6.43
N LEU A 90 14.00 4.63 -6.38
CA LEU A 90 14.68 4.39 -5.11
C LEU A 90 15.02 5.75 -4.49
N VAL A 91 14.47 6.02 -3.32
CA VAL A 91 14.83 7.21 -2.53
C VAL A 91 16.19 6.98 -1.88
N ASP A 92 16.32 5.89 -1.11
CA ASP A 92 17.56 5.50 -0.45
C ASP A 92 17.47 4.08 0.15
N GLU A 93 18.63 3.53 0.53
CA GLU A 93 18.77 2.27 1.27
C GLU A 93 19.48 2.54 2.60
N TYR A 94 18.86 2.16 3.72
CA TYR A 94 19.39 2.46 5.05
C TYR A 94 19.98 1.22 5.73
N VAL A 95 21.04 1.44 6.52
CA VAL A 95 21.73 0.37 7.25
C VAL A 95 20.93 -0.20 8.43
N SER A 96 19.83 0.43 8.84
CA SER A 96 19.00 -0.05 9.95
C SER A 96 17.52 0.29 9.79
N GLU A 97 16.67 -0.50 10.44
CA GLU A 97 15.22 -0.29 10.47
C GLU A 97 14.86 1.08 11.03
N SER A 98 15.53 1.50 12.12
CA SER A 98 15.28 2.79 12.78
C SER A 98 15.54 3.98 11.84
N LEU A 99 16.65 3.94 11.09
CA LEU A 99 16.99 4.98 10.12
C LEU A 99 15.98 5.01 8.97
N ALA A 100 15.65 3.85 8.39
CA ALA A 100 14.66 3.76 7.33
C ALA A 100 13.28 4.27 7.79
N LYS A 101 12.85 3.90 9.00
CA LYS A 101 11.57 4.32 9.56
C LYS A 101 11.53 5.84 9.78
N ASN A 102 12.59 6.41 10.36
CA ASN A 102 12.68 7.86 10.58
C ASN A 102 12.70 8.63 9.26
N ALA A 103 13.49 8.19 8.29
CA ALA A 103 13.52 8.81 6.96
C ALA A 103 12.16 8.71 6.25
N PHE A 104 11.49 7.56 6.33
CA PHE A 104 10.17 7.36 5.74
C PHE A 104 9.11 8.29 6.33
N ASN A 105 9.10 8.44 7.66
CA ASN A 105 8.15 9.33 8.34
C ASN A 105 8.42 10.82 7.99
N SER A 106 9.69 11.20 7.91
CA SER A 106 10.13 12.56 7.57
C SER A 106 10.01 12.91 6.07
N LEU A 107 9.84 11.92 5.19
CA LEU A 107 9.69 12.13 3.74
C LEU A 107 8.30 12.71 3.42
N THR A 108 8.17 14.03 3.48
CA THR A 108 6.94 14.78 3.19
C THR A 108 6.88 15.32 1.77
N SER A 109 8.00 15.37 1.05
CA SER A 109 8.05 15.72 -0.37
C SER A 109 9.24 15.04 -1.03
N ALA A 110 9.15 14.82 -2.35
CA ALA A 110 10.24 14.24 -3.12
C ALA A 110 10.37 14.87 -4.50
N THR A 111 11.60 14.88 -5.02
CA THR A 111 11.89 15.20 -6.42
C THR A 111 12.41 13.92 -7.09
N VAL A 112 11.82 13.55 -8.22
CA VAL A 112 12.20 12.35 -8.96
C VAL A 112 12.93 12.75 -10.24
N SER A 113 14.18 12.30 -10.37
CA SER A 113 14.98 12.55 -11.57
C SER A 113 14.63 11.59 -12.71
N GLN A 114 14.44 10.31 -12.39
CA GLN A 114 14.13 9.27 -13.36
C GLN A 114 13.40 8.10 -12.71
N TRP A 115 12.29 7.68 -13.31
CA TRP A 115 11.58 6.47 -12.91
C TRP A 115 12.20 5.23 -13.56
N ALA A 116 12.24 4.13 -12.81
CA ALA A 116 12.61 2.78 -13.23
C ALA A 116 11.38 1.91 -13.47
N GLY A 117 11.52 0.89 -14.33
CA GLY A 117 10.46 -0.09 -14.65
C GLY A 117 9.98 -0.88 -13.43
N SER A 118 10.94 -1.29 -12.59
CA SER A 118 10.73 -2.18 -11.44
C SER A 118 11.54 -1.70 -10.24
N ALA A 119 11.08 -2.00 -9.02
CA ALA A 119 11.89 -1.81 -7.82
C ALA A 119 12.78 -3.04 -7.62
N THR A 120 13.97 -3.03 -8.24
CA THR A 120 14.90 -4.16 -8.19
C THR A 120 16.37 -3.71 -8.08
N PRO A 121 17.23 -4.38 -7.28
CA PRO A 121 16.88 -5.44 -6.33
C PRO A 121 16.15 -4.88 -5.10
N LEU A 122 15.09 -5.57 -4.68
CA LEU A 122 14.32 -5.24 -3.49
C LEU A 122 15.03 -5.76 -2.23
N ARG A 123 15.26 -4.87 -1.26
CA ARG A 123 15.92 -5.20 0.03
C ARG A 123 15.24 -4.52 1.21
N THR A 124 15.35 -5.15 2.38
CA THR A 124 14.98 -4.55 3.66
C THR A 124 15.61 -3.17 3.85
N ASN A 125 14.88 -2.25 4.50
CA ASN A 125 15.30 -0.88 4.80
C ASN A 125 15.47 0.04 3.59
N GLN A 126 14.99 -0.35 2.40
CA GLN A 126 14.86 0.58 1.28
C GLN A 126 13.59 1.43 1.40
N ILE A 127 13.65 2.65 0.88
CA ILE A 127 12.48 3.49 0.63
C ILE A 127 12.34 3.70 -0.87
N TRP A 128 11.16 3.40 -1.40
CA TRP A 128 10.80 3.57 -2.79
C TRP A 128 9.63 4.55 -2.92
N LEU A 129 9.61 5.29 -4.01
CA LEU A 129 8.40 5.92 -4.51
C LEU A 129 7.80 5.05 -5.60
N PHE A 130 6.47 5.04 -5.63
CA PHE A 130 5.67 4.43 -6.66
C PHE A 130 4.82 5.48 -7.37
N ARG A 131 4.64 5.33 -8.68
CA ARG A 131 3.75 6.11 -9.52
C ARG A 131 2.77 5.16 -10.23
N SER A 132 1.47 5.36 -10.01
CA SER A 132 0.43 4.63 -10.72
C SER A 132 0.30 5.09 -12.17
N GLY A 133 -0.42 4.33 -12.98
CA GLY A 133 -0.70 4.69 -14.38
C GLY A 133 -1.55 5.96 -14.56
N THR A 134 -2.18 6.44 -13.48
CA THR A 134 -3.01 7.65 -13.42
C THR A 134 -2.35 8.79 -12.64
N GLU A 135 -1.02 8.74 -12.51
CA GLU A 135 -0.20 9.75 -11.83
C GLU A 135 -0.64 9.99 -10.37
N ARG A 136 -0.91 8.90 -9.66
CA ARG A 136 -1.04 8.90 -8.20
C ARG A 136 0.19 8.25 -7.59
N TYR A 137 0.57 8.68 -6.40
CA TYR A 137 1.86 8.33 -5.84
C TYR A 137 1.73 7.62 -4.51
N ALA A 138 2.67 6.73 -4.23
CA ALA A 138 2.85 6.17 -2.91
C ALA A 138 4.33 6.23 -2.53
N LYS A 139 4.62 6.35 -1.24
CA LYS A 139 5.94 6.00 -0.69
C LYS A 139 5.84 4.65 0.00
N ILE A 140 6.86 3.84 -0.17
CA ILE A 140 6.95 2.45 0.30
C ILE A 140 8.26 2.29 1.07
N ARG A 141 8.22 1.77 2.30
CA ARG A 141 9.41 1.33 3.04
C ARG A 141 9.39 -0.18 3.16
N ILE A 142 10.44 -0.83 2.70
CA ILE A 142 10.57 -2.28 2.79
C ILE A 142 10.94 -2.68 4.22
N ILE A 143 10.08 -3.47 4.86
CA ILE A 143 10.25 -3.96 6.22
C ILE A 143 10.99 -5.30 6.22
N SER A 144 10.60 -6.21 5.34
CA SER A 144 11.24 -7.51 5.19
C SER A 144 11.04 -8.09 3.80
N THR A 145 11.98 -8.92 3.38
CA THR A 145 11.95 -9.68 2.12
C THR A 145 12.29 -11.13 2.39
N THR A 146 11.56 -12.06 1.76
CA THR A 146 11.85 -13.50 1.79
C THR A 146 12.05 -13.98 0.35
N LEU A 147 13.22 -14.58 0.08
CA LEU A 147 13.49 -15.33 -1.14
C LEU A 147 13.69 -16.80 -0.77
N ASP A 148 12.91 -17.68 -1.37
CA ASP A 148 13.08 -19.13 -1.25
C ASP A 148 13.13 -19.75 -2.64
N ASN A 149 14.36 -19.96 -3.12
CA ASN A 149 14.67 -20.59 -4.40
C ASN A 149 14.75 -22.13 -4.33
N THR A 150 14.29 -22.72 -3.23
CA THR A 150 14.12 -24.17 -3.10
C THR A 150 12.72 -24.63 -3.49
N LYS A 151 11.77 -23.69 -3.62
CA LYS A 151 10.41 -23.95 -4.10
C LYS A 151 10.35 -23.96 -5.63
N ASN A 152 9.27 -24.55 -6.17
CA ASN A 152 8.99 -24.55 -7.60
C ASN A 152 7.53 -24.11 -7.84
N PRO A 153 7.27 -22.90 -8.37
CA PRO A 153 8.26 -21.87 -8.72
C PRO A 153 8.95 -21.27 -7.49
N ASP A 154 10.03 -20.50 -7.72
CA ASP A 154 10.72 -19.75 -6.68
C ASP A 154 9.75 -18.82 -5.93
N PHE A 155 9.92 -18.70 -4.63
CA PHE A 155 9.01 -17.93 -3.79
C PHE A 155 9.60 -16.60 -3.36
N ALA A 156 8.78 -15.56 -3.50
CA ALA A 156 9.05 -14.19 -3.10
C ALA A 156 7.95 -13.67 -2.18
N GLU A 157 8.34 -13.02 -1.09
CA GLU A 157 7.44 -12.29 -0.21
C GLU A 157 8.07 -10.96 0.22
N CYS A 158 7.25 -9.91 0.25
CA CYS A 158 7.66 -8.60 0.71
C CYS A 158 6.64 -8.05 1.71
N THR A 159 7.11 -7.66 2.89
CA THR A 159 6.35 -6.84 3.84
C THR A 159 6.84 -5.41 3.77
N PHE A 160 5.92 -4.46 3.64
CA PHE A 160 6.25 -3.05 3.48
C PHE A 160 5.27 -2.14 4.23
N GLN A 161 5.78 -0.99 4.66
CA GLN A 161 4.98 0.15 5.11
C GLN A 161 4.68 1.04 3.92
N TRP A 162 3.48 1.60 3.85
CA TRP A 162 3.08 2.46 2.73
C TRP A 162 2.34 3.70 3.19
N VAL A 163 2.41 4.74 2.37
CA VAL A 163 1.57 5.95 2.42
C VAL A 163 1.18 6.30 0.98
N TYR A 164 -0.12 6.40 0.73
CA TYR A 164 -0.71 6.75 -0.55
C TYR A 164 -1.10 8.24 -0.57
N GLN A 165 -0.83 8.92 -1.68
CA GLN A 165 -1.22 10.31 -1.89
C GLN A 165 -2.32 10.41 -2.97
N PRO A 166 -3.60 10.54 -2.57
CA PRO A 166 -4.74 10.47 -3.49
C PRO A 166 -4.88 11.70 -4.39
N ASP A 167 -4.28 12.84 -4.02
CA ASP A 167 -4.37 14.08 -4.80
C ASP A 167 -3.42 14.12 -6.01
N GLY A 168 -2.50 13.16 -6.14
CA GLY A 168 -1.54 13.10 -7.24
C GLY A 168 -0.36 14.06 -7.11
N SER A 169 -0.14 14.67 -5.95
CA SER A 169 1.12 15.36 -5.66
C SER A 169 2.19 14.38 -5.17
N LEU A 170 3.45 14.81 -5.24
CA LEU A 170 4.57 14.17 -4.55
C LEU A 170 4.75 14.71 -3.13
N THR A 171 3.70 15.29 -2.55
CA THR A 171 3.66 15.76 -1.18
C THR A 171 2.94 14.71 -0.35
N PHE A 172 3.62 14.07 0.58
CA PHE A 172 3.02 13.02 1.42
C PHE A 172 2.62 13.61 2.77
N PRO A 173 1.50 13.13 3.37
CA PRO A 173 1.18 13.49 4.74
C PRO A 173 2.33 13.04 5.66
N GLY A 174 2.84 13.98 6.46
CA GLY A 174 3.79 13.68 7.53
C GLY A 174 3.12 12.86 8.63
N LYS A 175 3.91 12.08 9.38
CA LYS A 175 3.49 11.41 10.60
C LYS A 175 4.24 11.97 11.79
#